data_AF-A0A6A8D789-F1
#
_entry.id   AF-A0A6A8D789-F1
#
_cell.length_a   1.000
_cell.length_b   1.000
_cell.length_c   1.000
_cell.angle_alpha   90.00
_cell.angle_beta   90.00
_cell.angle_gamma   90.00
#
_symmetry.space_group_name_H-M   'P 1'
#
loop_
_entity.id
_entity.type
_entity.pdbx_description
1 polymer ?
#
loop_
_entity_poly.entity_id
_entity_poly.type
_entity_poly.pdbx_seq_one_letter_code
_entity_poly.pdbx_strand_id
1 'polypeptide(L)' 'MGSFLILLPIISILIGLYLITLGLWELREGINRNQYIKYMFTGLFLLLILSPLLWIFGNLLPFHLG' A
#
# COMPACT_ATOMS: atom_id res chain seq x y z
N MET A 1 15.63 3.47 15.84
CA MET A 1 14.16 3.35 15.85
C MET A 1 13.47 4.25 14.82
N GLY A 2 13.89 5.51 14.63
CA GLY A 2 13.25 6.43 13.66
C GLY A 2 13.25 5.99 12.19
N SER A 3 14.30 5.31 11.71
CA SER A 3 14.40 4.89 10.30
C SER A 3 13.39 3.80 9.91
N PHE A 4 13.00 2.94 10.85
CA PHE A 4 12.08 1.83 10.59
C PHE A 4 10.63 2.32 10.40
N LEU A 5 10.25 3.37 11.14
CA LEU A 5 8.93 4.01 11.04
C LEU A 5 8.71 4.70 9.68
N ILE A 6 9.79 5.18 9.06
CA ILE A 6 9.76 5.80 7.73
C ILE A 6 9.77 4.74 6.61
N LEU A 7 10.46 3.61 6.83
CA LEU A 7 10.60 2.55 5.82
C LEU A 7 9.27 1.82 5.56
N LEU A 8 8.46 1.62 6.59
CA LEU A 8 7.21 0.87 6.54
C LEU A 8 6.16 1.45 5.54
N PRO A 9 5.83 2.75 5.56
CA PRO A 9 4.94 3.33 4.56
C PRO A 9 5.53 3.29 3.14
N ILE A 10 6.86 3.41 2.99
CA ILE A 10 7.53 3.32 1.67
C ILE A 10 7.37 1.91 1.07
N ILE A 11 7.59 0.87 1.89
CA ILE A 11 7.40 -0.53 1.45
C ILE A 11 5.94 -0.76 1.06
N SER A 12 4.98 -0.25 1.83
CA SER A 12 3.55 -0.33 1.52
C SER A 12 3.21 0.32 0.18
N ILE A 13 3.78 1.51 -0.10
CA ILE A 13 3.63 2.20 -1.40
C ILE A 13 4.17 1.34 -2.55
N LEU A 14 5.37 0.76 -2.39
CA LEU A 14 6.00 -0.06 -3.43
C LEU A 14 5.17 -1.31 -3.76
N ILE A 15 4.68 -2.01 -2.72
CA ILE A 15 3.82 -3.17 -2.90
C ILE A 15 2.49 -2.75 -3.54
N GLY A 16 1.91 -1.62 -3.11
CA GLY A 16 0.68 -1.08 -3.69
C GLY A 16 0.81 -0.80 -5.18
N LEU A 17 1.89 -0.12 -5.59
CA LEU A 17 2.19 0.17 -6.99
C LEU A 17 2.40 -1.11 -7.80
N TYR A 18 3.14 -2.08 -7.26
CA TYR A 18 3.33 -3.37 -7.91
C TYR A 18 1.99 -4.07 -8.18
N LEU A 19 1.10 -4.13 -7.18
CA LEU A 19 -0.22 -4.73 -7.36
C LEU A 19 -1.09 -3.99 -8.37
N ILE A 20 -1.02 -2.65 -8.42
CA ILE A 20 -1.73 -1.89 -9.46
C ILE A 20 -1.18 -2.24 -10.84
N THR A 21 0.15 -2.29 -11.01
CA THR A 21 0.73 -2.67 -12.31
C THR A 21 0.35 -4.08 -12.74
N LEU A 22 0.30 -5.02 -11.78
CA LEU A 22 -0.18 -6.38 -12.04
C LEU A 22 -1.68 -6.40 -12.39
N GLY A 23 -2.50 -5.61 -11.70
CA GLY A 23 -3.90 -5.42 -12.05
C GLY A 23 -4.07 -4.91 -13.48
N LEU A 24 -3.33 -3.86 -13.87
CA LEU A 24 -3.36 -3.33 -15.23
C LEU A 24 -2.90 -4.36 -16.27
N TRP A 25 -1.95 -5.23 -15.92
CA TRP A 25 -1.55 -6.35 -16.76
C TRP A 25 -2.69 -7.34 -16.98
N GLU A 26 -3.39 -7.74 -15.91
CA GLU A 26 -4.56 -8.63 -15.97
C GLU A 26 -5.71 -8.00 -16.79
N LEU A 27 -5.87 -6.67 -16.70
CA LEU A 27 -6.85 -5.93 -17.51
C LEU A 27 -6.50 -6.00 -19.01
N ARG A 28 -5.21 -5.91 -19.34
CA ARG A 28 -4.71 -6.02 -20.71
C ARG A 28 -4.92 -7.42 -21.28
N GLU A 29 -4.66 -8.47 -20.51
CA GLU A 29 -4.90 -9.84 -20.95
C GLU A 29 -6.39 -10.15 -21.04
N GLY A 30 -7.21 -9.61 -20.14
CA GLY A 30 -8.67 -9.74 -20.16
C GLY A 30 -9.19 -11.15 -19.82
N ILE A 31 -8.31 -12.06 -19.41
CA ILE A 31 -8.62 -13.47 -19.14
C ILE A 31 -9.32 -13.61 -17.78
N ASN A 32 -8.80 -12.98 -16.72
CA ASN A 32 -9.32 -13.14 -15.36
C ASN A 32 -9.72 -11.80 -14.72
N ARG A 33 -10.98 -11.40 -14.93
CA ARG A 33 -11.54 -10.15 -14.38
C ARG A 33 -11.54 -10.10 -12.84
N ASN A 34 -11.69 -11.24 -12.18
CA ASN A 34 -11.72 -11.28 -10.71
C ASN A 34 -10.33 -10.96 -10.13
N GLN A 35 -9.28 -11.45 -10.80
CA GLN A 35 -7.89 -11.20 -10.44
C GLN A 35 -7.50 -9.74 -10.65
N TYR A 36 -7.94 -9.13 -11.76
CA TYR A 36 -7.85 -7.68 -11.97
C TYR A 36 -8.43 -6.88 -10.80
N ILE A 37 -9.69 -7.15 -10.43
CA ILE A 37 -10.39 -6.41 -9.36
C ILE A 37 -9.64 -6.58 -8.04
N LYS A 38 -9.23 -7.81 -7.73
CA LYS A 38 -8.49 -8.12 -6.50
C LYS A 38 -7.19 -7.33 -6.41
N TYR A 39 -6.37 -7.32 -7.47
CA TYR A 39 -5.10 -6.61 -7.48
C TYR A 39 -5.27 -5.10 -7.46
N MET A 40 -6.20 -4.54 -8.24
CA MET A 40 -6.48 -3.11 -8.23
C MET A 40 -6.97 -2.63 -6.87
N PHE A 41 -7.94 -3.32 -6.27
CA PHE A 41 -8.49 -2.92 -4.98
C PHE A 41 -7.46 -3.02 -3.87
N THR A 42 -6.69 -4.11 -3.84
CA THR A 42 -5.62 -4.28 -2.83
C THR A 42 -4.53 -3.24 -3.01
N GLY A 43 -4.08 -2.98 -4.24
CA GLY A 43 -3.04 -1.99 -4.51
C GLY A 43 -3.45 -0.56 -4.16
N LEU A 44 -4.67 -0.16 -4.52
CA LEU A 44 -5.24 1.13 -4.16
C LEU A 44 -5.46 1.25 -2.65
N PHE A 45 -5.90 0.19 -1.98
CA PHE A 45 -6.03 0.17 -0.52
C PHE A 45 -4.68 0.40 0.16
N LEU A 46 -3.62 -0.27 -0.29
CA LEU A 46 -2.28 -0.08 0.25
C LEU A 46 -1.78 1.35 0.06
N LEU A 47 -2.01 1.94 -1.11
CA LEU A 47 -1.57 3.30 -1.43
C LEU A 47 -2.37 4.39 -0.70
N LEU A 48 -3.70 4.32 -0.75
CA LEU A 48 -4.58 5.42 -0.33
C LEU A 48 -5.00 5.32 1.14
N ILE A 49 -5.01 4.12 1.72
CA ILE A 49 -5.51 3.90 3.08
C ILE A 49 -4.37 3.46 3.99
N LEU A 50 -3.69 2.36 3.66
CA LEU A 50 -2.70 1.79 4.57
C LEU A 50 -1.46 2.68 4.74
N SER A 51 -0.90 3.20 3.65
CA SER A 51 0.33 4.00 3.72
C SER A 51 0.16 5.31 4.52
N PRO A 52 -0.90 6.11 4.32
CA PRO A 52 -1.17 7.28 5.17
C PRO A 52 -1.45 6.90 6.63
N LEU A 53 -2.15 5.79 6.87
CA LEU A 53 -2.45 5.31 8.21
C LEU A 53 -1.15 4.93 8.95
N LEU A 54 -0.25 4.19 8.31
CA LEU A 54 1.06 3.85 8.85
C LEU A 54 1.90 5.09 9.19
N TRP A 55 1.84 6.12 8.34
CA TRP A 55 2.49 7.40 8.60
C TRP A 55 1.93 8.10 9.83
N ILE A 56 0.59 8.18 9.95
CA ILE A 56 -0.07 8.80 11.10
C ILE A 56 0.28 8.06 12.39
N PHE A 57 0.13 6.73 12.41
CA PHE A 57 0.47 5.92 13.60
C PHE A 57 1.96 6.03 13.97
N GLY A 58 2.85 6.05 12.98
CA GLY A 58 4.29 6.23 13.21
C GLY A 58 4.64 7.57 13.85
N ASN A 59 3.88 8.63 13.55
CA ASN A 59 4.07 9.96 14.12
C ASN A 59 3.32 10.17 15.45
N LEU A 60 2.25 9.42 15.73
CA LEU A 60 1.46 9.55 16.95
C LEU A 60 2.09 8.84 18.16
N LEU A 61 2.75 7.70 17.93
CA LEU A 61 3.42 6.90 18.96
C LEU A 61 4.45 7.67 19.82
N PRO A 62 5.34 8.53 19.28
CA PRO A 62 6.30 9.26 20.10
C PRO A 62 5.68 10.36 20.97
N PHE A 63 4.44 10.81 20.71
CA PHE A 63 3.77 11.85 21.50
C PHE A 63 3.15 11.34 22.81
N HIS A 64 2.99 10.02 22.97
CA HIS A 64 2.31 9.43 24.13
C HIS A 64 3.25 8.76 25.15
N LEU A 65 4.56 8.72 24.86
CA LEU A 65 5.60 8.13 25.70
C LEU A 65 6.59 9.18 26.25
N GLY A 66 6.28 10.47 26.11
CA GLY A 66 7.05 11.60 26.63
C GLY A 66 6.39 12.27 27.83
#